data_AF-S7NTH3-F1
#
_entry.id   AF-S7NTH3-F1
#
_cell.length_a   1.000
_cell.length_b   1.000
_cell.length_c   1.000
_cell.angle_alpha   90.00
_cell.angle_beta   90.00
_cell.angle_gamma   90.00
#
_symmetry.space_group_name_H-M   'P 1'
#
loop_
_entity.id
_entity.type
_entity.pdbx_description
1 polymer ?
#
loop_
_entity_poly.entity_id
_entity_poly.type
_entity_poly.pdbx_seq_one_letter_code
_entity_poly.pdbx_strand_id
1 'polypeptide(L)'
;MRSQLSEQLRCLELQGELRRELLQELSEFMRRRAEVELEYSRGLDKLAERFSSRGGRLGGSSREYQSFRKEPTLLSSLHCWAVLLQQTRQQSRDSAALSEVLAGPLVQRLSHIAEDVGRIVKKSKDLEQQLQEELLEVVSELQTAKKTYQVYHTESMNAEAKLREAERQEEKRAGRSAAPATATTPTEAGPLRKTSVKKGSRVVEKRQAKFLEHKLKCTKARNEYLLSLASVNAAVSNYYLYDVLDLMDCCDTGFHLALGQVLRSYTAAESRTQASQMQGLGSLEEAVEALDPPGDKAKVLEVHSVAFCPPQRFDYQPHEGDEVAEIQVEVELRDEILPRAQNIQSRLDRQTIETEEVNKTLKATLQALLEVVALEDGDMLDSFQACPSTESLKSTSSDPGARQAGRRRGQQQETETFYITKLQEYLSGRSILAKLQAKHEKLQEAIQRGDKEEQEAPCAQYTQRKFQKSRHPRPSSQYHHKLFGGDMEKFIQSSGQPVPLVVESCVRFINLNGLQHEGIFRVSGAQLRISEIRDAFERGEDPLVEGCSACDLDSVAGVLKLYFRSLEPPLFPPDLFRELLASAGKARARGRRGGQGRSP
;
A
#
# COMPACT_ATOMS: atom_id res chain seq x y z
N MET A 1 -38.11 5.44 51.90
CA MET A 1 -36.73 5.76 52.30
C MET A 1 -35.87 4.51 52.47
N ARG A 2 -35.84 3.78 53.59
CA ARG A 2 -34.92 2.62 53.76
C ARG A 2 -34.95 1.60 52.60
N SER A 3 -36.14 1.24 52.11
CA SER A 3 -36.28 0.36 50.94
C SER A 3 -35.74 0.97 49.63
N GLN A 4 -35.81 2.30 49.45
CA GLN A 4 -35.24 2.97 48.28
C GLN A 4 -33.72 3.04 48.38
N LEU A 5 -33.17 3.31 49.57
CA LEU A 5 -31.73 3.34 49.82
C LEU A 5 -31.07 1.98 49.51
N SER A 6 -31.70 0.88 49.93
CA SER A 6 -31.22 -0.46 49.58
C SER A 6 -31.28 -0.77 48.09
N GLU A 7 -32.29 -0.26 47.37
CA GLU A 7 -32.38 -0.45 45.92
C GLU A 7 -31.33 0.38 45.17
N GLN A 8 -31.02 1.60 45.65
CA GLN A 8 -29.95 2.44 45.07
C GLN A 8 -28.59 1.73 45.11
N LEU A 9 -28.24 1.15 46.25
CA LEU A 9 -27.01 0.36 46.42
C LEU A 9 -26.95 -0.81 45.44
N ARG A 10 -28.06 -1.54 45.29
CA ARG A 10 -28.18 -2.68 44.35
C ARG A 10 -28.01 -2.23 42.90
N CYS A 11 -28.59 -1.09 42.53
CA CYS A 11 -28.45 -0.53 41.19
C CYS A 11 -26.98 -0.17 40.88
N LEU A 12 -26.26 0.42 41.83
CA LEU A 12 -24.86 0.81 41.68
C LEU A 12 -23.95 -0.43 41.52
N GLU A 13 -24.20 -1.49 42.29
CA GLU A 13 -23.49 -2.76 42.14
C GLU A 13 -23.76 -3.41 40.78
N LEU A 14 -25.02 -3.49 40.38
CA LEU A 14 -25.44 -4.07 39.10
C LEU A 14 -24.79 -3.35 37.91
N GLN A 15 -24.72 -2.01 37.95
CA GLN A 15 -24.06 -1.22 36.92
C GLN A 15 -22.56 -1.57 36.79
N GLY A 16 -21.89 -1.78 37.92
CA GLY A 16 -20.50 -2.25 37.93
C GLY A 16 -20.32 -3.66 37.38
N GLU A 17 -21.23 -4.58 37.72
CA GLU A 17 -21.25 -5.96 37.22
C GLU A 17 -21.44 -5.99 35.71
N LEU A 18 -22.46 -5.33 35.18
CA LEU A 18 -22.74 -5.26 33.74
C LEU A 18 -21.55 -4.74 32.93
N ARG A 19 -20.79 -3.77 33.47
CA ARG A 19 -19.58 -3.25 32.82
C ARG A 19 -18.45 -4.26 32.82
N ARG A 20 -18.24 -4.99 33.91
CA ARG A 20 -17.22 -6.05 33.97
C ARG A 20 -17.57 -7.21 33.05
N GLU A 21 -18.84 -7.59 32.99
CA GLU A 21 -19.35 -8.59 32.04
C GLU A 21 -19.11 -8.16 30.60
N LEU A 22 -19.44 -6.91 30.23
CA LEU A 22 -19.14 -6.37 28.90
C LEU A 22 -17.64 -6.45 28.56
N LEU A 23 -16.75 -6.09 29.51
CA LEU A 23 -15.30 -6.17 29.29
C LEU A 23 -14.81 -7.61 29.12
N GLN A 24 -15.44 -8.57 29.81
CA GLN A 24 -15.16 -9.98 29.66
C GLN A 24 -15.60 -10.49 28.27
N GLU A 25 -16.82 -10.15 27.84
CA GLU A 25 -17.34 -10.48 26.50
C GLU A 25 -16.45 -9.88 25.40
N LEU A 26 -16.05 -8.61 25.55
CA LEU A 26 -15.10 -7.98 24.62
C LEU A 26 -13.76 -8.70 24.60
N SER A 27 -13.25 -9.13 25.76
CA SER A 27 -11.98 -9.88 25.84
C SER A 27 -12.08 -11.23 25.15
N GLU A 28 -13.19 -11.95 25.33
CA GLU A 28 -13.43 -13.21 24.64
C GLU A 28 -13.57 -13.01 23.14
N PHE A 29 -14.34 -12.01 22.70
CA PHE A 29 -14.48 -11.64 21.30
C PHE A 29 -13.10 -11.36 20.66
N MET A 30 -12.25 -10.56 21.30
CA MET A 30 -10.91 -10.26 20.79
C MET A 30 -10.04 -11.51 20.66
N ARG A 31 -10.12 -12.44 21.62
CA ARG A 31 -9.39 -13.71 21.57
C ARG A 31 -9.88 -14.60 20.43
N ARG A 32 -11.19 -14.73 20.25
CA ARG A 32 -11.79 -15.49 19.14
C ARG A 32 -11.47 -14.88 17.79
N ARG A 33 -11.54 -13.55 17.67
CA ARG A 33 -11.15 -12.83 16.46
C ARG A 33 -9.67 -13.08 16.13
N ALA A 34 -8.80 -13.08 17.15
CA ALA A 34 -7.38 -13.39 16.98
C ALA A 34 -7.13 -14.83 16.50
N GLU A 35 -7.87 -15.82 17.02
CA GLU A 35 -7.79 -17.22 16.55
C GLU A 35 -8.10 -17.32 15.05
N VAL A 36 -9.19 -16.67 14.60
CA VAL A 36 -9.58 -16.63 13.18
C VAL A 36 -8.50 -15.99 12.31
N GLU A 37 -7.94 -14.85 12.74
CA GLU A 37 -6.85 -14.19 12.01
C GLU A 37 -5.59 -15.06 11.93
N LEU A 38 -5.26 -15.80 12.99
CA LEU A 38 -4.12 -16.70 13.00
C LEU A 38 -4.32 -17.90 12.09
N GLU A 39 -5.53 -18.46 12.04
CA GLU A 39 -5.87 -19.53 11.10
C GLU A 39 -5.80 -19.05 9.65
N TYR A 40 -6.32 -17.86 9.37
CA TYR A 40 -6.22 -17.23 8.06
C TYR A 40 -4.76 -17.00 7.63
N SER A 41 -3.95 -16.43 8.52
CA SER A 41 -2.50 -16.26 8.34
C SER A 41 -1.81 -17.58 7.97
N ARG A 42 -2.04 -18.64 8.75
CA ARG A 42 -1.48 -19.98 8.47
C ARG A 42 -1.97 -20.55 7.13
N GLY A 43 -3.20 -20.26 6.74
CA GLY A 43 -3.76 -20.65 5.44
C GLY A 43 -3.03 -19.97 4.29
N LEU A 44 -2.83 -18.65 4.38
CA LEU A 44 -2.10 -17.84 3.40
C LEU A 44 -0.62 -18.24 3.30
N ASP A 45 0.04 -18.50 4.43
CA ASP A 45 1.45 -18.91 4.44
C ASP A 45 1.63 -20.27 3.75
N LYS A 46 0.80 -21.25 4.09
CA LYS A 46 0.78 -22.56 3.42
C LYS A 46 0.51 -22.44 1.93
N LEU A 47 -0.39 -21.53 1.53
CA LEU A 47 -0.68 -21.27 0.12
C LEU A 47 0.57 -20.75 -0.60
N ALA A 48 1.19 -19.69 -0.08
CA ALA A 48 2.38 -19.09 -0.66
C ALA A 48 3.56 -20.08 -0.73
N GLU A 49 3.78 -20.87 0.33
CA GLU A 49 4.84 -21.87 0.39
C GLU A 49 4.61 -23.03 -0.58
N ARG A 50 3.36 -23.50 -0.73
CA ARG A 50 3.02 -24.55 -1.70
C ARG A 50 3.40 -24.14 -3.13
N PHE A 51 3.24 -22.87 -3.47
CA PHE A 51 3.53 -22.35 -4.80
C PHE A 51 4.99 -21.92 -4.99
N SER A 52 5.68 -21.60 -3.90
CA SER A 52 7.10 -21.25 -3.94
C SER A 52 8.01 -22.48 -3.96
N SER A 53 7.68 -23.51 -3.18
CA SER A 53 8.32 -24.83 -3.24
C SER A 53 8.03 -25.56 -4.56
N ARG A 54 6.89 -25.27 -5.21
CA ARG A 54 6.59 -25.67 -6.60
C ARG A 54 7.39 -24.93 -7.67
N GLY A 55 8.36 -24.10 -7.29
CA GLY A 55 9.39 -23.58 -8.20
C GLY A 55 10.07 -24.66 -9.08
N GLY A 56 9.95 -25.95 -8.72
CA GLY A 56 10.38 -27.10 -9.54
C GLY A 56 9.30 -27.83 -10.36
N ARG A 57 8.03 -27.41 -10.40
CA ARG A 57 6.95 -28.11 -11.17
C ARG A 57 6.23 -27.27 -12.24
N LEU A 58 6.49 -25.97 -12.34
CA LEU A 58 6.02 -25.12 -13.46
C LEU A 58 6.93 -25.31 -14.70
N GLY A 59 7.12 -26.56 -15.12
CA GLY A 59 8.14 -26.98 -16.10
C GLY A 59 9.15 -27.91 -15.42
N GLY A 60 9.38 -29.09 -16.01
CA GLY A 60 10.18 -30.16 -15.43
C GLY A 60 11.62 -29.77 -15.10
N SER A 61 12.37 -30.74 -14.58
CA SER A 61 13.79 -30.68 -14.16
C SER A 61 14.81 -30.26 -15.25
N SER A 62 14.42 -29.50 -16.27
CA SER A 62 15.34 -28.96 -17.28
C SER A 62 16.01 -27.68 -16.75
N ARG A 63 17.34 -27.66 -16.86
CA ARG A 63 18.22 -26.51 -16.55
C ARG A 63 17.76 -25.21 -17.24
N GLU A 64 17.06 -25.33 -18.37
CA GLU A 64 16.56 -24.24 -19.20
C GLU A 64 15.40 -23.45 -18.58
N TYR A 65 14.57 -24.07 -17.72
CA TYR A 65 13.47 -23.35 -17.05
C TYR A 65 13.93 -22.56 -15.81
N GLN A 66 15.14 -22.82 -15.33
CA GLN A 66 15.71 -22.12 -14.17
C GLN A 66 16.31 -20.76 -14.55
N SER A 67 16.71 -20.59 -15.82
CA SER A 67 17.37 -19.38 -16.30
C SER A 67 16.46 -18.14 -16.29
N PHE A 68 15.14 -18.29 -16.41
CA PHE A 68 14.18 -17.18 -16.33
C PHE A 68 13.58 -16.94 -14.94
N ARG A 69 14.07 -17.60 -13.88
CA ARG A 69 13.45 -17.54 -12.53
C ARG A 69 14.19 -16.68 -11.51
N LYS A 70 15.33 -16.09 -11.89
CA LYS A 70 16.13 -15.24 -11.01
C LYS A 70 16.28 -13.88 -11.65
N GLU A 71 16.20 -12.81 -10.87
CA GLU A 71 16.61 -11.51 -11.37
C GLU A 71 18.10 -11.55 -11.76
N PRO A 72 18.49 -10.94 -12.89
CA PRO A 72 17.73 -9.99 -13.73
C PRO A 72 16.94 -10.60 -14.91
N THR A 73 16.96 -11.92 -15.10
CA THR A 73 16.39 -12.61 -16.28
C THR A 73 14.92 -13.02 -16.15
N LEU A 74 14.22 -12.53 -15.11
CA LEU A 74 12.81 -12.81 -14.86
C LEU A 74 11.93 -12.21 -15.96
N LEU A 75 11.07 -13.03 -16.57
CA LEU A 75 10.06 -12.55 -17.53
C LEU A 75 9.02 -11.69 -16.79
N SER A 76 8.48 -10.67 -17.45
CA SER A 76 7.54 -9.71 -16.85
C SER A 76 6.28 -10.38 -16.28
N SER A 77 5.76 -11.40 -16.96
CA SER A 77 4.64 -12.23 -16.45
C SER A 77 5.00 -13.07 -15.22
N LEU A 78 6.24 -13.57 -15.14
CA LEU A 78 6.74 -14.28 -13.97
C LEU A 78 7.03 -13.33 -12.81
N HIS A 79 7.34 -12.06 -13.10
CA HIS A 79 7.45 -11.00 -12.10
C HIS A 79 6.10 -10.70 -11.46
N CYS A 80 5.02 -10.56 -12.24
CA CYS A 80 3.65 -10.43 -11.71
C CYS A 80 3.31 -11.56 -10.73
N TRP A 81 3.63 -12.80 -11.11
CA TRP A 81 3.43 -13.97 -10.26
C TRP A 81 4.26 -13.92 -8.96
N ALA A 82 5.53 -13.48 -9.05
CA ALA A 82 6.39 -13.34 -7.88
C ALA A 82 5.87 -12.27 -6.91
N VAL A 83 5.41 -11.13 -7.43
CA VAL A 83 4.78 -10.06 -6.63
C VAL A 83 3.51 -10.57 -5.95
N LEU A 84 2.63 -11.28 -6.66
CA LEU A 84 1.42 -11.86 -6.09
C LEU A 84 1.71 -12.81 -4.91
N LEU A 85 2.70 -13.70 -5.06
CA LEU A 85 3.12 -14.60 -3.98
C LEU A 85 3.72 -13.83 -2.81
N GLN A 86 4.49 -12.78 -3.08
CA GLN A 86 5.07 -11.93 -2.03
C GLN A 86 3.98 -11.18 -1.26
N GLN A 87 2.96 -10.66 -1.93
CA GLN A 87 1.83 -10.00 -1.26
C GLN A 87 1.01 -10.98 -0.41
N THR A 88 0.82 -12.21 -0.91
CA THR A 88 0.16 -13.27 -0.14
C THR A 88 0.91 -13.57 1.18
N ARG A 89 2.25 -13.60 1.14
CA ARG A 89 3.08 -13.75 2.35
C ARG A 89 2.99 -12.54 3.28
N GLN A 90 2.97 -11.34 2.71
CA GLN A 90 2.87 -10.13 3.51
C GLN A 90 1.52 -10.08 4.25
N GLN A 91 0.42 -10.40 3.57
CA GLN A 91 -0.90 -10.51 4.17
C GLN A 91 -0.95 -11.58 5.28
N SER A 92 -0.27 -12.71 5.10
CA SER A 92 -0.11 -13.71 6.17
C SER A 92 0.55 -13.12 7.43
N ARG A 93 1.67 -12.39 7.26
CA ARG A 93 2.38 -11.75 8.38
C ARG A 93 1.55 -10.68 9.06
N ASP A 94 0.82 -9.89 8.28
CA ASP A 94 -0.02 -8.81 8.82
C ASP A 94 -1.19 -9.38 9.63
N SER A 95 -1.84 -10.45 9.15
CA SER A 95 -2.87 -11.17 9.92
C SER A 95 -2.31 -11.83 11.19
N ALA A 96 -1.10 -12.39 11.15
CA ALA A 96 -0.45 -12.91 12.37
C ALA A 96 -0.17 -11.79 13.39
N ALA A 97 0.37 -10.66 12.94
CA ALA A 97 0.62 -9.51 13.80
C ALA A 97 -0.68 -8.92 14.38
N LEU A 98 -1.75 -8.87 13.58
CA LEU A 98 -3.08 -8.47 14.06
C LEU A 98 -3.57 -9.41 15.15
N SER A 99 -3.47 -10.74 14.94
CA SER A 99 -3.81 -11.74 15.94
C SER A 99 -3.06 -11.53 17.27
N GLU A 100 -1.75 -11.28 17.23
CA GLU A 100 -0.94 -11.00 18.42
C GLU A 100 -1.41 -9.76 19.18
N VAL A 101 -1.73 -8.67 18.47
CA VAL A 101 -2.25 -7.43 19.07
C VAL A 101 -3.61 -7.67 19.73
N LEU A 102 -4.51 -8.39 19.05
CA LEU A 102 -5.85 -8.68 19.52
C LEU A 102 -5.83 -9.58 20.77
N ALA A 103 -5.06 -10.68 20.75
CA ALA A 103 -5.01 -11.64 21.84
C ALA A 103 -4.13 -11.20 23.03
N GLY A 104 -3.17 -10.29 22.81
CA GLY A 104 -2.23 -9.85 23.83
C GLY A 104 -2.60 -8.49 24.43
N PRO A 105 -2.01 -7.37 23.95
CA PRO A 105 -2.14 -6.05 24.59
C PRO A 105 -3.58 -5.57 24.81
N LEU A 106 -4.51 -5.83 23.86
CA LEU A 106 -5.89 -5.37 24.00
C LEU A 106 -6.64 -6.13 25.10
N VAL A 107 -6.54 -7.46 25.12
CA VAL A 107 -7.16 -8.31 26.16
C VAL A 107 -6.58 -7.99 27.54
N GLN A 108 -5.26 -7.81 27.64
CA GLN A 108 -4.62 -7.40 28.89
C GLN A 108 -5.19 -6.06 29.39
N ARG A 109 -5.37 -5.10 28.48
CA ARG A 109 -5.89 -3.79 28.84
C ARG A 109 -7.35 -3.81 29.26
N LEU A 110 -8.19 -4.61 28.60
CA LEU A 110 -9.59 -4.83 29.02
C LEU A 110 -9.65 -5.46 30.43
N SER A 111 -8.74 -6.38 30.74
CA SER A 111 -8.63 -6.99 32.06
C SER A 111 -8.30 -5.96 33.15
N HIS A 112 -7.30 -5.09 32.90
CA HIS A 112 -6.98 -4.00 33.84
C HIS A 112 -8.16 -3.03 34.03
N ILE A 113 -8.90 -2.69 32.97
CA ILE A 113 -10.08 -1.83 33.08
C ILE A 113 -11.15 -2.52 33.94
N ALA A 114 -11.34 -3.83 33.82
CA ALA A 114 -12.31 -4.57 34.62
C ALA A 114 -11.94 -4.57 36.12
N GLU A 115 -10.65 -4.70 36.43
CA GLU A 115 -10.12 -4.57 37.79
C GLU A 115 -10.32 -3.14 38.34
N ASP A 116 -10.06 -2.12 37.51
CA ASP A 116 -10.27 -0.71 37.85
C ASP A 116 -11.73 -0.44 38.20
N VAL A 117 -12.66 -0.86 37.33
CA VAL A 117 -14.11 -0.74 37.54
C VAL A 117 -14.53 -1.45 38.82
N GLY A 118 -14.04 -2.68 39.04
CA GLY A 118 -14.37 -3.44 40.25
C GLY A 118 -13.93 -2.75 41.53
N ARG A 119 -12.71 -2.19 41.55
CA ARG A 119 -12.20 -1.44 42.69
C ARG A 119 -12.94 -0.11 42.91
N ILE A 120 -13.25 0.63 41.84
CA ILE A 120 -13.96 1.92 41.95
C ILE A 120 -15.38 1.69 42.48
N VAL A 121 -16.14 0.76 41.88
CA VAL A 121 -17.52 0.45 42.30
C VAL A 121 -17.56 0.01 43.76
N LYS A 122 -16.59 -0.81 44.21
CA LYS A 122 -16.50 -1.19 45.63
C LYS A 122 -16.33 0.02 46.55
N LYS A 123 -15.44 0.95 46.21
CA LYS A 123 -15.21 2.17 47.00
C LYS A 123 -16.43 3.11 46.98
N SER A 124 -17.08 3.26 45.83
CA SER A 124 -18.29 4.07 45.70
C SER A 124 -19.44 3.49 46.52
N LYS A 125 -19.57 2.16 46.54
CA LYS A 125 -20.55 1.46 47.39
C LYS A 125 -20.30 1.72 48.88
N ASP A 126 -19.05 1.59 49.34
CA ASP A 126 -18.69 1.84 50.74
C ASP A 126 -19.02 3.30 51.14
N LEU A 127 -18.77 4.27 50.24
CA LEU A 127 -19.11 5.67 50.45
C LEU A 127 -20.63 5.92 50.44
N GLU A 128 -21.36 5.31 49.50
CA GLU A 128 -22.83 5.40 49.47
C GLU A 128 -23.43 4.88 50.77
N GLN A 129 -22.95 3.73 51.26
CA GLN A 129 -23.42 3.17 52.52
C GLN A 129 -23.19 4.15 53.69
N GLN A 130 -22.01 4.77 53.76
CA GLN A 130 -21.72 5.77 54.79
C GLN A 130 -22.70 6.97 54.72
N LEU A 131 -22.93 7.54 53.53
CA LEU A 131 -23.87 8.65 53.35
C LEU A 131 -25.31 8.26 53.71
N GLN A 132 -25.72 7.03 53.38
CA GLN A 132 -27.02 6.50 53.75
C GLN A 132 -27.17 6.32 55.27
N GLU A 133 -26.11 5.90 55.97
CA GLU A 133 -26.08 5.77 57.43
C GLU A 133 -26.21 7.13 58.11
N GLU A 134 -25.43 8.13 57.69
CA GLU A 134 -25.50 9.52 58.17
C GLU A 134 -26.91 10.12 57.94
N LEU A 135 -27.50 9.88 56.78
CA LEU A 135 -28.85 10.35 56.46
C LEU A 135 -29.93 9.71 57.36
N LEU A 136 -29.79 8.42 57.67
CA LEU A 136 -30.71 7.72 58.57
C LEU A 136 -30.54 8.16 60.04
N GLU A 137 -29.34 8.57 60.45
CA GLU A 137 -29.08 9.16 61.76
C GLU A 137 -29.85 10.47 61.94
N VAL A 138 -29.73 11.40 60.99
CA VAL A 138 -30.46 12.69 60.99
C VAL A 138 -31.99 12.48 61.02
N VAL A 139 -32.49 11.47 60.30
CA VAL A 139 -33.92 11.10 60.35
C VAL A 139 -34.32 10.56 61.73
N SER A 140 -33.44 9.83 62.42
CA SER A 140 -33.67 9.32 63.78
C SER A 140 -33.74 10.46 64.80
N GLU A 141 -32.86 11.45 64.69
CA GLU A 141 -32.86 12.66 65.51
C GLU A 141 -34.20 13.41 65.39
N LEU A 142 -34.73 13.56 64.17
CA LEU A 142 -36.05 14.14 63.93
C LEU A 142 -37.18 13.39 64.64
N GLN A 143 -37.16 12.06 64.62
CA GLN A 143 -38.16 11.26 65.32
C GLN A 143 -38.10 11.49 66.84
N THR A 144 -36.90 11.67 67.38
CA THR A 144 -36.69 11.97 68.81
C THR A 144 -37.20 13.37 69.17
N ALA A 145 -36.87 14.38 68.35
CA ALA A 145 -37.39 15.74 68.51
C ALA A 145 -38.92 15.81 68.42
N LYS A 146 -39.51 15.09 67.45
CA LYS A 146 -40.97 14.98 67.28
C LYS A 146 -41.65 14.37 68.49
N LYS A 147 -41.13 13.24 69.01
CA LYS A 147 -41.68 12.58 70.21
C LYS A 147 -41.61 13.51 71.42
N THR A 148 -40.49 14.21 71.60
CA THR A 148 -40.29 15.16 72.70
C THR A 148 -41.30 16.31 72.63
N TYR A 149 -41.52 16.88 71.44
CA TYR A 149 -42.55 17.88 71.21
C TYR A 149 -43.96 17.35 71.55
N GLN A 150 -44.31 16.14 71.08
CA GLN A 150 -45.62 15.54 71.35
C GLN A 150 -45.89 15.37 72.85
N VAL A 151 -44.90 14.87 73.61
CA VAL A 151 -45.02 14.72 75.07
C VAL A 151 -45.27 16.08 75.74
N TYR A 152 -44.44 17.09 75.47
CA TYR A 152 -44.61 18.41 76.08
C TYR A 152 -45.88 19.13 75.63
N HIS A 153 -46.34 18.86 74.41
CA HIS A 153 -47.63 19.37 73.92
C HIS A 153 -48.79 18.79 74.74
N THR A 154 -48.82 17.46 74.92
CA THR A 154 -49.83 16.80 75.76
C THR A 154 -49.79 17.30 77.21
N GLU A 155 -48.60 17.45 77.80
CA GLU A 155 -48.46 18.00 79.16
C GLU A 155 -48.97 19.44 79.28
N SER A 156 -48.67 20.29 78.30
CA SER A 156 -49.16 21.68 78.24
C SER A 156 -50.68 21.71 78.15
N MET A 157 -51.29 20.89 77.29
CA MET A 157 -52.75 20.79 77.16
C MET A 157 -53.41 20.31 78.46
N ASN A 158 -52.80 19.32 79.13
CA ASN A 158 -53.27 18.83 80.43
C ASN A 158 -53.17 19.90 81.53
N ALA A 159 -52.09 20.68 81.56
CA ALA A 159 -51.93 21.80 82.48
C ALA A 159 -52.95 22.91 82.23
N GLU A 160 -53.23 23.22 80.96
CA GLU A 160 -54.24 24.19 80.53
C GLU A 160 -55.65 23.75 80.95
N ALA A 161 -56.00 22.48 80.75
CA ALA A 161 -57.29 21.93 81.18
C ALA A 161 -57.48 22.04 82.70
N LYS A 162 -56.43 21.73 83.48
CA LYS A 162 -56.43 21.88 84.95
C LYS A 162 -56.52 23.35 85.38
N LEU A 163 -55.89 24.27 84.66
CA LEU A 163 -56.02 25.71 84.90
C LEU A 163 -57.46 26.18 84.67
N ARG A 164 -58.03 25.89 83.49
CA ARG A 164 -59.42 26.22 83.16
C ARG A 164 -60.43 25.66 84.17
N GLU A 165 -60.18 24.46 84.67
CA GLU A 165 -61.03 23.88 85.71
C GLU A 165 -60.93 24.65 87.04
N ALA A 166 -59.72 25.05 87.45
CA ALA A 166 -59.54 25.86 88.66
C ALA A 166 -60.14 27.26 88.52
N GLU A 167 -60.01 27.90 87.36
CA GLU A 167 -60.64 29.19 87.05
C GLU A 167 -62.17 29.07 87.14
N ARG A 168 -62.78 28.02 86.55
CA ARG A 168 -64.22 27.75 86.70
C ARG A 168 -64.64 27.48 88.15
N GLN A 169 -63.81 26.79 88.93
CA GLN A 169 -64.10 26.52 90.34
C GLN A 169 -63.97 27.78 91.20
N GLU A 170 -63.02 28.66 90.89
CA GLU A 170 -62.87 29.97 91.51
C GLU A 170 -64.05 30.88 91.15
N GLU A 171 -64.42 30.96 89.87
CA GLU A 171 -65.57 31.74 89.38
C GLU A 171 -66.88 31.27 90.03
N LYS A 172 -67.08 29.96 90.21
CA LYS A 172 -68.22 29.42 90.99
C LYS A 172 -68.17 29.79 92.48
N ARG A 173 -66.97 29.87 93.08
CA ARG A 173 -66.78 30.31 94.48
C ARG A 173 -66.96 31.82 94.63
N ALA A 174 -66.59 32.60 93.62
CA ALA A 174 -66.78 34.05 93.54
C ALA A 174 -68.24 34.41 93.25
N GLY A 175 -68.90 33.70 92.32
CA GLY A 175 -70.29 33.90 91.90
C GLY A 175 -71.34 33.40 92.91
N ARG A 176 -71.03 32.41 93.76
CA ARG A 176 -71.85 32.09 94.95
C ARG A 176 -71.92 33.24 95.96
N SER A 177 -71.08 34.26 95.82
CA SER A 177 -71.13 35.51 96.58
C SER A 177 -72.14 36.52 96.02
N ALA A 178 -72.79 36.22 94.89
CA ALA A 178 -73.64 37.13 94.13
C ALA A 178 -75.03 36.55 93.76
N ALA A 179 -75.66 35.78 94.67
CA ALA A 179 -77.10 35.47 94.57
C ALA A 179 -77.92 36.47 95.41
N PRO A 180 -79.08 36.97 94.93
CA PRO A 180 -79.80 38.06 95.57
C PRO A 180 -80.69 37.53 96.70
N ALA A 181 -80.44 37.96 97.93
CA ALA A 181 -81.37 37.79 99.04
C ALA A 181 -81.90 39.17 99.45
N THR A 182 -83.20 39.33 99.19
CA THR A 182 -84.08 40.37 99.72
C THR A 182 -84.01 40.46 101.24
N ALA A 183 -83.98 41.71 101.72
CA ALA A 183 -84.45 42.21 103.01
C ALA A 183 -83.85 41.67 104.33
N THR A 184 -83.44 42.66 105.13
CA THR A 184 -83.41 42.75 106.60
C THR A 184 -82.23 42.18 107.41
N THR A 185 -81.62 43.12 108.16
CA THR A 185 -80.77 43.03 109.37
C THR A 185 -79.27 42.67 109.23
N PRO A 186 -78.35 43.49 109.79
CA PRO A 186 -76.92 43.21 109.79
C PRO A 186 -76.52 42.44 111.05
N THR A 187 -76.21 41.15 110.92
CA THR A 187 -75.52 40.40 111.98
C THR A 187 -74.55 39.40 111.36
N GLU A 188 -73.28 39.55 111.74
CA GLU A 188 -72.15 38.61 111.67
C GLU A 188 -72.01 37.66 110.46
N ALA A 189 -71.14 38.05 109.52
CA ALA A 189 -70.44 37.10 108.64
C ALA A 189 -68.93 37.14 108.94
N GLY A 190 -68.44 36.11 109.63
CA GLY A 190 -67.08 36.07 110.21
C GLY A 190 -65.89 35.97 109.23
N PRO A 191 -64.65 36.00 109.78
CA PRO A 191 -63.37 36.07 109.04
C PRO A 191 -63.01 34.85 108.18
N LEU A 192 -63.74 33.73 108.30
CA LEU A 192 -63.48 32.47 107.60
C LEU A 192 -63.80 32.50 106.08
N ARG A 193 -64.59 33.48 105.61
CA ARG A 193 -65.04 33.53 104.20
C ARG A 193 -64.06 34.24 103.25
N LYS A 194 -63.36 35.29 103.72
CA LYS A 194 -62.31 36.01 102.95
C LYS A 194 -61.03 35.18 102.77
N THR A 195 -60.76 34.23 103.66
CA THR A 195 -59.59 33.34 103.58
C THR A 195 -59.77 32.24 102.53
N SER A 196 -61.00 31.75 102.31
CA SER A 196 -61.32 30.74 101.29
C SER A 196 -61.16 31.26 99.85
N VAL A 197 -61.60 32.50 99.57
CA VAL A 197 -61.44 33.16 98.27
C VAL A 197 -59.96 33.44 97.98
N LYS A 198 -59.20 33.96 98.97
CA LYS A 198 -57.74 34.13 98.85
C LYS A 198 -56.99 32.80 98.63
N LYS A 199 -57.46 31.70 99.22
CA LYS A 199 -56.90 30.35 99.00
C LYS A 199 -57.23 29.82 97.59
N GLY A 200 -58.42 30.11 97.06
CA GLY A 200 -58.81 29.79 95.68
C GLY A 200 -57.95 30.51 94.63
N SER A 201 -57.80 31.83 94.79
CA SER A 201 -56.96 32.66 93.92
C SER A 201 -55.50 32.20 93.87
N ARG A 202 -54.90 31.84 95.02
CA ARG A 202 -53.55 31.25 95.07
C ARG A 202 -53.42 29.91 94.33
N VAL A 203 -54.49 29.11 94.26
CA VAL A 203 -54.49 27.82 93.53
C VAL A 203 -54.55 28.05 92.02
N VAL A 204 -55.33 29.04 91.57
CA VAL A 204 -55.37 29.47 90.16
C VAL A 204 -54.00 30.01 89.75
N GLU A 205 -53.42 30.93 90.52
CA GLU A 205 -52.09 31.50 90.27
C GLU A 205 -50.99 30.42 90.17
N LYS A 206 -51.02 29.42 91.07
CA LYS A 206 -50.08 28.29 91.02
C LYS A 206 -50.29 27.40 89.79
N ARG A 207 -51.53 27.16 89.36
CA ARG A 207 -51.83 26.39 88.13
C ARG A 207 -51.48 27.19 86.88
N GLN A 208 -51.63 28.51 86.91
CA GLN A 208 -51.25 29.43 85.84
C GLN A 208 -49.73 29.44 85.65
N ALA A 209 -48.96 29.54 86.73
CA ALA A 209 -47.50 29.44 86.68
C ALA A 209 -47.03 28.10 86.07
N LYS A 210 -47.63 26.97 86.49
CA LYS A 210 -47.34 25.64 85.92
C LYS A 210 -47.71 25.53 84.44
N PHE A 211 -48.87 26.07 84.04
CA PHE A 211 -49.26 26.10 82.63
C PHE A 211 -48.24 26.91 81.80
N LEU A 212 -47.82 28.09 82.26
CA LEU A 212 -46.81 28.90 81.57
C LEU A 212 -45.47 28.17 81.44
N GLU A 213 -45.04 27.43 82.47
CA GLU A 213 -43.85 26.59 82.43
C GLU A 213 -43.95 25.48 81.36
N HIS A 214 -45.05 24.70 81.36
CA HIS A 214 -45.26 23.65 80.36
C HIS A 214 -45.45 24.22 78.94
N LYS A 215 -46.10 25.38 78.80
CA LYS A 215 -46.24 26.09 77.52
C LYS A 215 -44.88 26.53 76.96
N LEU A 216 -43.99 27.01 77.83
CA LEU A 216 -42.62 27.35 77.43
C LEU A 216 -41.83 26.11 77.00
N LYS A 217 -41.89 25.01 77.76
CA LYS A 217 -41.26 23.72 77.40
C LYS A 217 -41.78 23.19 76.06
N CYS A 218 -43.09 23.22 75.84
CA CYS A 218 -43.72 22.86 74.57
C CYS A 218 -43.22 23.75 73.42
N THR A 219 -43.09 25.06 73.66
CA THR A 219 -42.62 26.01 72.64
C THR A 219 -41.16 25.73 72.26
N LYS A 220 -40.28 25.49 73.25
CA LYS A 220 -38.88 25.12 73.01
C LYS A 220 -38.79 23.83 72.20
N ALA A 221 -39.48 22.78 72.62
CA ALA A 221 -39.47 21.50 71.91
C ALA A 221 -40.07 21.59 70.49
N ARG A 222 -41.08 22.44 70.29
CA ARG A 222 -41.61 22.73 68.95
C ARG A 222 -40.56 23.40 68.06
N ASN A 223 -39.83 24.38 68.58
CA ASN A 223 -38.78 25.06 67.83
C ASN A 223 -37.66 24.09 67.44
N GLU A 224 -37.19 23.25 68.38
CA GLU A 224 -36.19 22.21 68.09
C GLU A 224 -36.69 21.21 67.04
N TYR A 225 -37.96 20.80 67.11
CA TYR A 225 -38.57 19.94 66.09
C TYR A 225 -38.60 20.61 64.71
N LEU A 226 -38.96 21.90 64.63
CA LEU A 226 -38.97 22.64 63.36
C LEU A 226 -37.56 22.84 62.78
N LEU A 227 -36.57 23.08 63.62
CA LEU A 227 -35.16 23.17 63.21
C LEU A 227 -34.64 21.82 62.70
N SER A 228 -34.92 20.75 63.44
CA SER A 228 -34.58 19.38 63.02
C SER A 228 -35.28 19.04 61.70
N LEU A 229 -36.55 19.41 61.53
CA LEU A 229 -37.30 19.18 60.30
C LEU A 229 -36.68 19.89 59.10
N ALA A 230 -36.25 21.14 59.27
CA ALA A 230 -35.55 21.88 58.24
C ALA A 230 -34.20 21.22 57.87
N SER A 231 -33.44 20.79 58.88
CA SER A 231 -32.16 20.10 58.69
C SER A 231 -32.31 18.78 57.95
N VAL A 232 -33.27 17.92 58.34
CA VAL A 232 -33.53 16.63 57.67
C VAL A 232 -33.96 16.84 56.23
N ASN A 233 -34.86 17.80 55.98
CA ASN A 233 -35.30 18.09 54.61
C ASN A 233 -34.13 18.56 53.75
N ALA A 234 -33.23 19.40 54.28
CA ALA A 234 -32.03 19.82 53.57
C ALA A 234 -31.07 18.64 53.29
N ALA A 235 -30.83 17.76 54.27
CA ALA A 235 -29.98 16.58 54.10
C ALA A 235 -30.56 15.60 53.07
N VAL A 236 -31.86 15.32 53.12
CA VAL A 236 -32.56 14.48 52.13
C VAL A 236 -32.48 15.11 50.74
N SER A 237 -32.74 16.41 50.61
CA SER A 237 -32.61 17.10 49.34
C SER A 237 -31.17 17.05 48.81
N ASN A 238 -30.15 17.24 49.66
CA ASN A 238 -28.76 17.17 49.24
C ASN A 238 -28.39 15.79 48.70
N TYR A 239 -28.75 14.74 49.44
CA TYR A 239 -28.49 13.36 49.05
C TYR A 239 -29.09 13.01 47.68
N TYR A 240 -30.38 13.29 47.49
CA TYR A 240 -31.09 12.90 46.27
C TYR A 240 -30.81 13.81 45.07
N LEU A 241 -30.37 15.06 45.29
CA LEU A 241 -30.12 16.00 44.18
C LEU A 241 -28.64 16.08 43.78
N TYR A 242 -27.71 15.78 44.70
CA TYR A 242 -26.28 15.96 44.46
C TYR A 242 -25.49 14.68 44.77
N ASP A 243 -25.52 14.19 46.02
CA ASP A 243 -24.59 13.14 46.45
C ASP A 243 -24.73 11.84 45.64
N VAL A 244 -25.95 11.43 45.31
CA VAL A 244 -26.19 10.24 44.46
C VAL A 244 -25.66 10.44 43.04
N LEU A 245 -25.78 11.64 42.47
CA LEU A 245 -25.28 11.92 41.12
C LEU A 245 -23.75 11.93 41.09
N ASP A 246 -23.11 12.56 42.09
CA ASP A 246 -21.66 12.58 42.23
C ASP A 246 -21.08 11.17 42.44
N LEU A 247 -21.80 10.30 43.16
CA LEU A 247 -21.45 8.88 43.29
C LEU A 247 -21.55 8.12 41.96
N MET A 248 -22.56 8.40 41.15
CA MET A 248 -22.69 7.80 39.81
C MET A 248 -21.53 8.23 38.91
N ASP A 249 -21.17 9.52 38.91
CA ASP A 249 -20.01 10.03 38.18
C ASP A 249 -18.69 9.42 38.68
N CYS A 250 -18.57 9.21 40.00
CA CYS A 250 -17.43 8.51 40.60
C CYS A 250 -17.29 7.08 40.06
N CYS A 251 -18.40 6.32 39.98
CA CYS A 251 -18.44 4.98 39.39
C CYS A 251 -18.01 4.93 37.91
N ASP A 252 -18.16 6.03 37.18
CA ASP A 252 -17.89 6.13 35.76
C ASP A 252 -16.47 6.63 35.45
N THR A 253 -15.73 7.00 36.50
CA THR A 253 -14.42 7.66 36.38
C THR A 253 -13.45 6.84 35.55
N GLY A 254 -13.08 7.38 34.39
CA GLY A 254 -12.08 6.81 33.49
C GLY A 254 -12.55 5.65 32.61
N PHE A 255 -13.71 5.02 32.90
CA PHE A 255 -14.18 3.83 32.19
C PHE A 255 -14.35 4.07 30.69
N HIS A 256 -15.17 5.07 30.31
CA HIS A 256 -15.48 5.37 28.92
C HIS A 256 -14.23 5.79 28.12
N LEU A 257 -13.35 6.56 28.75
CA LEU A 257 -12.10 6.99 28.14
C LEU A 257 -11.18 5.78 27.86
N ALA A 258 -11.00 4.90 28.84
CA ALA A 258 -10.16 3.73 28.73
C ALA A 258 -10.70 2.73 27.70
N LEU A 259 -12.00 2.43 27.75
CA LEU A 259 -12.68 1.58 26.77
C LEU A 259 -12.56 2.17 25.35
N GLY A 260 -12.84 3.47 25.19
CA GLY A 260 -12.68 4.16 23.92
C GLY A 260 -11.24 4.10 23.39
N GLN A 261 -10.23 4.16 24.25
CA GLN A 261 -8.83 4.00 23.83
C GLN A 261 -8.50 2.57 23.39
N VAL A 262 -9.09 1.54 24.02
CA VAL A 262 -8.96 0.14 23.55
C VAL A 262 -9.58 -0.01 22.16
N LEU A 263 -10.81 0.47 21.97
CA LEU A 263 -11.51 0.37 20.69
C LEU A 263 -10.79 1.16 19.58
N ARG A 264 -10.24 2.34 19.87
CA ARG A 264 -9.39 3.06 18.90
C ARG A 264 -8.11 2.31 18.56
N SER A 265 -7.54 1.57 19.51
CA SER A 265 -6.35 0.74 19.25
C SER A 265 -6.70 -0.44 18.35
N TYR A 266 -7.87 -1.06 18.56
CA TYR A 266 -8.43 -2.07 17.66
C TYR A 266 -8.62 -1.52 16.24
N THR A 267 -9.32 -0.40 16.08
CA THR A 267 -9.55 0.19 14.75
C THR A 267 -8.23 0.58 14.07
N ALA A 268 -7.27 1.12 14.82
CA ALA A 268 -5.95 1.45 14.28
C ALA A 268 -5.15 0.22 13.84
N ALA A 269 -5.31 -0.93 14.50
CA ALA A 269 -4.68 -2.18 14.09
C ALA A 269 -5.27 -2.69 12.76
N GLU A 270 -6.60 -2.74 12.66
CA GLU A 270 -7.32 -3.11 11.43
C GLU A 270 -6.96 -2.17 10.26
N SER A 271 -6.96 -0.85 10.48
CA SER A 271 -6.58 0.12 9.43
C SER A 271 -5.15 -0.04 8.94
N ARG A 272 -4.20 -0.47 9.80
CA ARG A 272 -2.82 -0.75 9.37
C ARG A 272 -2.75 -1.98 8.47
N THR A 273 -3.46 -3.05 8.81
CA THR A 273 -3.55 -4.25 7.96
C THR A 273 -4.17 -3.92 6.60
N GLN A 274 -5.26 -3.13 6.59
CA GLN A 274 -5.89 -2.68 5.35
C GLN A 274 -4.95 -1.80 4.50
N ALA A 275 -4.23 -0.86 5.11
CA ALA A 275 -3.28 -0.03 4.39
C ALA A 275 -2.13 -0.84 3.77
N SER A 276 -1.64 -1.85 4.49
CA SER A 276 -0.63 -2.79 3.98
C SER A 276 -1.16 -3.58 2.77
N GLN A 277 -2.41 -4.06 2.85
CA GLN A 277 -3.06 -4.75 1.73
C GLN A 277 -3.18 -3.83 0.49
N MET A 278 -3.62 -2.58 0.67
CA MET A 278 -3.72 -1.61 -0.42
C MET A 278 -2.37 -1.31 -1.05
N GLN A 279 -1.32 -1.16 -0.24
CA GLN A 279 0.05 -1.00 -0.73
C GLN A 279 0.47 -2.22 -1.56
N GLY A 280 0.14 -3.43 -1.10
CA GLY A 280 0.46 -4.66 -1.80
C GLY A 280 -0.24 -4.79 -3.16
N LEU A 281 -1.52 -4.41 -3.22
CA LEU A 281 -2.28 -4.34 -4.47
C LEU A 281 -1.69 -3.31 -5.43
N GLY A 282 -1.29 -2.14 -4.94
CA GLY A 282 -0.59 -1.15 -5.76
C GLY A 282 0.71 -1.68 -6.38
N SER A 283 1.51 -2.45 -5.62
CA SER A 283 2.70 -3.10 -6.19
C SER A 283 2.38 -4.15 -7.26
N LEU A 284 1.22 -4.81 -7.17
CA LEU A 284 0.78 -5.75 -8.20
C LEU A 284 0.31 -5.02 -9.46
N GLU A 285 -0.43 -3.92 -9.30
CA GLU A 285 -0.82 -3.04 -10.40
C GLU A 285 0.41 -2.50 -11.14
N GLU A 286 1.42 -2.01 -10.42
CA GLU A 286 2.70 -1.58 -11.00
C GLU A 286 3.39 -2.72 -11.79
N ALA A 287 3.34 -3.97 -11.29
CA ALA A 287 3.92 -5.12 -11.98
C ALA A 287 3.15 -5.47 -13.26
N VAL A 288 1.82 -5.33 -13.25
CA VAL A 288 0.94 -5.54 -14.42
C VAL A 288 1.17 -4.46 -15.47
N GLU A 289 1.29 -3.20 -15.06
CA GLU A 289 1.64 -2.10 -15.96
C GLU A 289 3.05 -2.25 -16.57
N ALA A 290 3.95 -2.94 -15.87
CA ALA A 290 5.30 -3.26 -16.31
C ALA A 290 5.39 -4.53 -17.19
N LEU A 291 4.28 -5.13 -17.63
CA LEU A 291 4.28 -6.21 -18.60
C LEU A 291 4.91 -5.76 -19.93
N ASP A 292 5.98 -6.45 -20.35
CA ASP A 292 6.83 -6.02 -21.47
C ASP A 292 7.07 -7.18 -22.45
N PRO A 293 6.12 -7.47 -23.37
CA PRO A 293 6.29 -8.50 -24.39
C PRO A 293 7.56 -8.37 -25.26
N PRO A 294 7.95 -7.17 -25.77
CA PRO A 294 9.18 -7.05 -26.54
C PRO A 294 10.44 -7.24 -25.69
N GLY A 295 10.47 -6.78 -24.44
CA GLY A 295 11.58 -7.03 -23.51
C GLY A 295 11.70 -8.51 -23.13
N ASP A 296 10.58 -9.19 -22.88
CA ASP A 296 10.57 -10.63 -22.61
C ASP A 296 11.09 -11.44 -23.79
N LYS A 297 10.72 -11.07 -25.02
CA LYS A 297 11.31 -11.64 -26.24
C LYS A 297 12.82 -11.43 -26.31
N ALA A 298 13.30 -10.22 -26.00
CA ALA A 298 14.74 -9.92 -26.01
C ALA A 298 15.50 -10.78 -24.98
N LYS A 299 14.97 -10.91 -23.76
CA LYS A 299 15.52 -11.79 -22.71
C LYS A 299 15.59 -13.24 -23.17
N VAL A 300 14.57 -13.75 -23.86
CA VAL A 300 14.57 -15.14 -24.37
C VAL A 300 15.67 -15.36 -25.40
N LEU A 301 15.85 -14.40 -26.32
CA LEU A 301 16.91 -14.44 -27.33
C LEU A 301 18.31 -14.34 -26.70
N GLU A 302 18.47 -13.52 -25.66
CA GLU A 302 19.74 -13.35 -24.93
C GLU A 302 20.12 -14.62 -24.15
N VAL A 303 19.18 -15.15 -23.36
CA VAL A 303 19.37 -16.36 -22.54
C VAL A 303 19.70 -17.57 -23.42
N HIS A 304 19.11 -17.66 -24.61
CA HIS A 304 19.35 -18.74 -25.58
C HIS A 304 20.13 -18.26 -26.80
N SER A 305 21.07 -17.34 -26.62
CA SER A 305 21.85 -16.75 -27.72
C SER A 305 22.51 -17.79 -28.63
N VAL A 306 22.98 -18.92 -28.11
CA VAL A 306 23.57 -20.02 -28.90
C VAL A 306 22.55 -20.66 -29.86
N ALA A 307 21.27 -20.74 -29.47
CA ALA A 307 20.23 -21.32 -30.31
C ALA A 307 19.72 -20.34 -31.38
N PHE A 308 19.75 -19.04 -31.10
CA PHE A 308 19.17 -18.01 -31.95
C PHE A 308 20.20 -17.13 -32.68
N CYS A 309 21.50 -17.33 -32.47
CA CYS A 309 22.53 -16.60 -33.21
C CYS A 309 22.50 -17.03 -34.70
N PRO A 310 22.55 -16.07 -35.65
CA PRO A 310 22.63 -16.40 -37.06
C PRO A 310 23.87 -17.26 -37.36
N PRO A 311 23.77 -18.28 -38.23
CA PRO A 311 24.94 -19.02 -38.68
C PRO A 311 25.87 -18.14 -39.53
N GLN A 312 27.10 -18.60 -39.75
CA GLN A 312 28.01 -17.96 -40.68
C GLN A 312 27.40 -17.88 -42.09
N ARG A 313 27.73 -16.80 -42.81
CA ARG A 313 27.30 -16.67 -44.20
C ARG A 313 27.97 -17.74 -45.05
N PHE A 314 27.27 -18.19 -46.09
CA PHE A 314 27.86 -19.06 -47.10
C PHE A 314 28.68 -18.20 -48.06
N ASP A 315 29.94 -18.57 -48.25
CA ASP A 315 30.85 -17.93 -49.19
C ASP A 315 30.94 -18.72 -50.51
N TYR A 316 31.29 -18.04 -51.60
CA TYR A 316 31.61 -18.71 -52.87
C TYR A 316 32.83 -19.62 -52.66
N GLN A 317 32.73 -20.87 -53.13
CA GLN A 317 33.83 -21.84 -53.09
C GLN A 317 34.34 -22.06 -54.52
N PRO A 318 35.49 -21.45 -54.89
CA PRO A 318 36.07 -21.62 -56.22
C PRO A 318 36.32 -23.09 -56.56
N HIS A 319 35.85 -23.51 -57.73
CA HIS A 319 36.19 -24.83 -58.26
C HIS A 319 37.51 -24.74 -59.05
N GLU A 320 38.48 -25.60 -58.73
CA GLU A 320 39.77 -25.69 -59.45
C GLU A 320 40.56 -24.36 -59.59
N GLY A 321 40.40 -23.45 -58.62
CA GLY A 321 41.13 -22.17 -58.63
C GLY A 321 40.50 -21.09 -59.52
N ASP A 322 39.20 -21.21 -59.83
CA ASP A 322 38.42 -20.16 -60.50
C ASP A 322 38.56 -18.81 -59.78
N GLU A 323 39.18 -17.84 -60.46
CA GLU A 323 39.42 -16.49 -59.95
C GLU A 323 38.17 -15.59 -60.08
N VAL A 324 37.13 -16.04 -60.78
CA VAL A 324 35.91 -15.26 -61.04
C VAL A 324 34.87 -15.52 -59.95
N ALA A 325 34.71 -14.57 -59.04
CA ALA A 325 33.74 -14.63 -57.94
C ALA A 325 32.47 -13.80 -58.18
N GLU A 326 32.30 -13.25 -59.39
CA GLU A 326 31.26 -12.28 -59.71
C GLU A 326 30.49 -12.67 -60.98
N ILE A 327 29.25 -12.20 -61.10
CA ILE A 327 28.41 -12.44 -62.28
C ILE A 327 28.97 -11.64 -63.46
N GLN A 328 29.42 -12.33 -64.50
CA GLN A 328 29.89 -11.73 -65.75
C GLN A 328 28.73 -11.49 -66.71
N VAL A 329 28.73 -10.33 -67.37
CA VAL A 329 27.75 -9.94 -68.41
C VAL A 329 28.50 -9.66 -69.70
N GLU A 330 29.02 -10.73 -70.32
CA GLU A 330 29.66 -10.64 -71.62
C GLU A 330 28.61 -10.43 -72.73
N VAL A 331 29.03 -9.83 -73.85
CA VAL A 331 28.16 -9.53 -75.01
C VAL A 331 27.38 -10.77 -75.47
N GLU A 332 28.02 -11.93 -75.45
CA GLU A 332 27.46 -13.22 -75.88
C GLU A 332 26.36 -13.74 -74.93
N LEU A 333 26.40 -13.36 -73.65
CA LEU A 333 25.45 -13.78 -72.61
C LEU A 333 24.35 -12.73 -72.36
N ARG A 334 24.50 -11.52 -72.91
CA ARG A 334 23.63 -10.36 -72.67
C ARG A 334 22.18 -10.63 -73.08
N ASP A 335 21.98 -11.32 -74.20
CA ASP A 335 20.66 -11.68 -74.74
C ASP A 335 19.92 -12.72 -73.87
N GLU A 336 20.62 -13.43 -72.97
CA GLU A 336 20.01 -14.33 -71.98
C GLU A 336 19.81 -13.66 -70.61
N ILE A 337 20.79 -12.84 -70.19
CA ILE A 337 20.80 -12.20 -68.87
C ILE A 337 19.73 -11.10 -68.76
N LEU A 338 19.55 -10.27 -69.79
CA LEU A 338 18.57 -9.18 -69.77
C LEU A 338 17.12 -9.65 -69.68
N PRO A 339 16.65 -10.60 -70.52
CA PRO A 339 15.29 -11.14 -70.38
C PRO A 339 15.08 -11.86 -69.05
N ARG A 340 16.13 -12.53 -68.53
CA ARG A 340 16.08 -13.18 -67.22
C ARG A 340 15.91 -12.17 -66.08
N ALA A 341 16.62 -11.04 -66.12
CA ALA A 341 16.46 -9.96 -65.14
C ALA A 341 15.05 -9.35 -65.19
N GLN A 342 14.52 -9.10 -66.40
CA GLN A 342 13.14 -8.61 -66.60
C GLN A 342 12.08 -9.62 -66.10
N ASN A 343 12.30 -10.92 -66.34
CA ASN A 343 11.42 -11.97 -65.83
C ASN A 343 11.43 -12.02 -64.29
N ILE A 344 12.61 -11.93 -63.67
CA ILE A 344 12.73 -11.90 -62.20
C ILE A 344 12.05 -10.65 -61.63
N GLN A 345 12.23 -9.48 -62.25
CA GLN A 345 11.60 -8.23 -61.83
C GLN A 345 10.06 -8.33 -61.88
N SER A 346 9.48 -8.74 -63.01
CA SER A 346 8.02 -8.87 -63.14
C SER A 346 7.43 -9.88 -62.14
N ARG A 347 8.13 -10.98 -61.86
CA ARG A 347 7.75 -11.94 -60.81
C ARG A 347 7.86 -11.35 -59.41
N LEU A 348 8.89 -10.56 -59.15
CA LEU A 348 9.10 -9.86 -57.88
C LEU A 348 7.96 -8.87 -57.63
N ASP A 349 7.59 -8.08 -58.63
CA ASP A 349 6.48 -7.11 -58.54
C ASP A 349 5.15 -7.82 -58.22
N ARG A 350 4.83 -8.90 -58.96
CA ARG A 350 3.62 -9.69 -58.72
C ARG A 350 3.61 -10.29 -57.30
N GLN A 351 4.70 -10.93 -56.90
CA GLN A 351 4.80 -11.55 -55.57
C GLN A 351 4.72 -10.50 -54.45
N THR A 352 5.18 -9.27 -54.70
CA THR A 352 5.15 -8.18 -53.72
C THR A 352 3.72 -7.76 -53.43
N ILE A 353 2.91 -7.58 -54.49
CA ILE A 353 1.50 -7.25 -54.38
C ILE A 353 0.75 -8.36 -53.63
N GLU A 354 0.89 -9.62 -54.06
CA GLU A 354 0.23 -10.78 -53.44
C GLU A 354 0.58 -10.90 -51.94
N THR A 355 1.86 -10.75 -51.58
CA THR A 355 2.31 -10.87 -50.19
C THR A 355 1.79 -9.71 -49.33
N GLU A 356 1.69 -8.50 -49.88
CA GLU A 356 1.18 -7.34 -49.14
C GLU A 356 -0.34 -7.41 -48.94
N GLU A 357 -1.09 -7.99 -49.87
CA GLU A 357 -2.51 -8.28 -49.67
C GLU A 357 -2.73 -9.27 -48.52
N VAL A 358 -1.96 -10.37 -48.49
CA VAL A 358 -1.99 -11.34 -47.37
C VAL A 358 -1.60 -10.66 -46.05
N ASN A 359 -0.61 -9.78 -46.04
CA ASN A 359 -0.18 -9.02 -44.86
C ASN A 359 -1.29 -8.13 -44.30
N LYS A 360 -2.08 -7.48 -45.16
CA LYS A 360 -3.24 -6.66 -44.74
C LYS A 360 -4.30 -7.53 -44.07
N THR A 361 -4.65 -8.67 -44.67
CA THR A 361 -5.59 -9.62 -44.05
C THR A 361 -5.06 -10.12 -42.72
N LEU A 362 -3.78 -10.50 -42.65
CA LEU A 362 -3.12 -10.97 -41.43
C LEU A 362 -3.20 -9.95 -40.29
N LYS A 363 -2.87 -8.67 -40.57
CA LYS A 363 -2.95 -7.59 -39.58
C LYS A 363 -4.37 -7.31 -39.12
N ALA A 364 -5.34 -7.34 -40.03
CA ALA A 364 -6.75 -7.16 -39.69
C ALA A 364 -7.27 -8.32 -38.80
N THR A 365 -6.90 -9.56 -39.11
CA THR A 365 -7.24 -10.72 -38.27
C THR A 365 -6.59 -10.63 -36.89
N LEU A 366 -5.32 -10.21 -36.82
CA LEU A 366 -4.64 -10.00 -35.54
C LEU A 366 -5.35 -8.94 -34.70
N GLN A 367 -5.73 -7.82 -35.31
CA GLN A 367 -6.47 -6.75 -34.63
C GLN A 367 -7.80 -7.26 -34.08
N ALA A 368 -8.57 -8.00 -34.89
CA ALA A 368 -9.84 -8.59 -34.44
C ALA A 368 -9.66 -9.57 -33.28
N LEU A 369 -8.58 -10.37 -33.28
CA LEU A 369 -8.26 -11.27 -32.15
C LEU A 369 -7.95 -10.49 -30.87
N LEU A 370 -7.16 -9.42 -30.96
CA LEU A 370 -6.79 -8.60 -29.80
C LEU A 370 -8.02 -7.88 -29.21
N GLU A 371 -8.95 -7.42 -30.05
CA GLU A 371 -10.21 -6.82 -29.60
C GLU A 371 -11.09 -7.81 -28.84
N VAL A 372 -11.19 -9.06 -29.31
CA VAL A 372 -11.93 -10.12 -28.60
C VAL A 372 -11.32 -10.39 -27.23
N VAL A 373 -9.99 -10.47 -27.13
CA VAL A 373 -9.28 -10.70 -25.86
C VAL A 373 -9.47 -9.53 -24.88
N ALA A 374 -9.49 -8.29 -25.37
CA ALA A 374 -9.64 -7.10 -24.52
C ALA A 374 -11.07 -6.89 -23.97
N LEU A 375 -12.09 -7.52 -24.56
CA LEU A 375 -13.50 -7.34 -24.17
C LEU A 375 -13.96 -8.29 -23.04
N GLU A 376 -13.17 -9.33 -22.70
CA GLU A 376 -13.56 -10.33 -21.70
C GLU A 376 -13.56 -9.79 -20.24
N ASP A 377 -12.94 -8.65 -19.98
CA ASP A 377 -12.72 -8.11 -18.62
C ASP A 377 -13.97 -7.46 -17.98
N GLY A 378 -14.98 -7.05 -18.77
CA GLY A 378 -16.13 -6.28 -18.27
C GLY A 378 -17.20 -7.10 -17.53
N ASP A 379 -17.50 -8.31 -17.99
CA ASP A 379 -18.67 -9.10 -17.52
C ASP A 379 -18.46 -9.73 -16.12
N MET A 380 -17.21 -9.86 -15.64
CA MET A 380 -16.91 -10.54 -14.36
C MET A 380 -17.14 -9.67 -13.13
N LEU A 381 -17.01 -8.34 -13.25
CA LEU A 381 -17.11 -7.39 -12.14
C LEU A 381 -18.56 -7.14 -11.68
N ASP A 382 -19.52 -7.28 -12.59
CA ASP A 382 -20.96 -7.09 -12.30
C ASP A 382 -21.53 -8.17 -11.35
N SER A 383 -20.83 -9.30 -11.21
CA SER A 383 -21.21 -10.39 -10.29
C SER A 383 -21.13 -9.99 -8.81
N PHE A 384 -20.29 -9.01 -8.44
CA PHE A 384 -20.21 -8.51 -7.06
C PHE A 384 -21.33 -7.50 -6.70
N GLN A 385 -21.99 -6.89 -7.69
CA GLN A 385 -23.09 -5.96 -7.46
C GLN A 385 -24.45 -6.66 -7.37
N ALA A 386 -24.58 -7.88 -7.89
CA ALA A 386 -25.84 -8.63 -7.97
C ALA A 386 -26.21 -9.41 -6.69
N CYS A 387 -25.59 -9.14 -5.54
CA CYS A 387 -25.98 -9.73 -4.25
C CYS A 387 -26.75 -8.73 -3.37
N PRO A 388 -28.04 -8.45 -3.61
CA PRO A 388 -28.90 -8.05 -2.52
C PRO A 388 -29.06 -9.25 -1.58
N SER A 389 -28.77 -9.00 -0.31
CA SER A 389 -28.83 -9.99 0.75
C SER A 389 -30.21 -10.64 0.83
N THR A 390 -30.22 -11.94 1.12
CA THR A 390 -31.36 -12.84 1.41
C THR A 390 -32.26 -13.20 0.22
N GLU A 391 -32.01 -14.34 -0.45
CA GLU A 391 -32.89 -15.52 -0.40
C GLU A 391 -32.48 -16.65 -1.36
N SER A 392 -32.57 -17.87 -0.80
CA SER A 392 -33.00 -19.12 -1.44
C SER A 392 -32.11 -19.84 -2.47
N LEU A 393 -31.52 -20.94 -1.98
CA LEU A 393 -31.09 -22.10 -2.74
C LEU A 393 -32.23 -22.65 -3.61
N LYS A 394 -32.15 -22.41 -4.92
CA LYS A 394 -32.72 -23.30 -5.94
C LYS A 394 -31.79 -23.37 -7.14
N SER A 395 -30.86 -24.30 -7.08
CA SER A 395 -30.17 -24.85 -8.23
C SER A 395 -31.18 -25.60 -9.12
N THR A 396 -31.27 -25.21 -10.39
CA THR A 396 -31.28 -26.08 -11.59
C THR A 396 -31.99 -25.35 -12.73
N SER A 397 -31.29 -24.46 -13.42
CA SER A 397 -31.51 -24.28 -14.85
C SER A 397 -30.20 -23.83 -15.47
N SER A 398 -29.84 -24.52 -16.54
CA SER A 398 -28.62 -24.32 -17.33
C SER A 398 -28.35 -22.85 -17.61
N ASP A 399 -27.22 -22.39 -17.07
CA ASP A 399 -26.71 -21.03 -17.18
C ASP A 399 -26.56 -20.62 -18.67
N PRO A 400 -27.37 -19.67 -19.17
CA PRO A 400 -27.26 -19.19 -20.55
C PRO A 400 -25.91 -18.53 -20.83
N GLY A 401 -25.22 -18.02 -19.80
CA GLY A 401 -23.88 -17.44 -19.90
C GLY A 401 -22.82 -18.45 -20.33
N ALA A 402 -22.82 -19.66 -19.77
CA ALA A 402 -21.83 -20.70 -20.08
C ALA A 402 -21.92 -21.19 -21.55
N ARG A 403 -23.15 -21.29 -22.10
CA ARG A 403 -23.35 -21.67 -23.51
C ARG A 403 -22.91 -20.57 -24.47
N GLN A 404 -23.10 -19.31 -24.09
CA GLN A 404 -22.70 -18.16 -24.91
C GLN A 404 -21.18 -17.94 -24.86
N ALA A 405 -20.54 -18.12 -23.70
CA ALA A 405 -19.08 -18.11 -23.56
C ALA A 405 -18.42 -19.24 -24.38
N GLY A 406 -18.99 -20.45 -24.36
CA GLY A 406 -18.51 -21.57 -25.18
C GLY A 406 -18.56 -21.29 -26.69
N ARG A 407 -19.62 -20.62 -27.17
CA ARG A 407 -19.73 -20.19 -28.58
C ARG A 407 -18.71 -19.10 -28.94
N ARG A 408 -18.54 -18.08 -28.09
CA ARG A 408 -17.54 -17.02 -28.30
C ARG A 408 -16.11 -17.59 -28.36
N ARG A 409 -15.78 -18.51 -27.44
CA ARG A 409 -14.49 -19.21 -27.42
C ARG A 409 -14.25 -20.06 -28.69
N GLY A 410 -15.28 -20.74 -29.19
CA GLY A 410 -15.20 -21.47 -30.47
C GLY A 410 -14.88 -20.55 -31.64
N GLN A 411 -15.56 -19.40 -31.73
CA GLN A 411 -15.32 -18.39 -32.76
C GLN A 411 -13.92 -17.77 -32.68
N GLN A 412 -13.41 -17.52 -31.47
CA GLN A 412 -12.03 -17.07 -31.25
C GLN A 412 -11.02 -18.08 -31.81
N GLN A 413 -11.19 -19.38 -31.51
CA GLN A 413 -10.30 -20.44 -32.01
C GLN A 413 -10.30 -20.57 -33.54
N GLU A 414 -11.47 -20.41 -34.17
CA GLU A 414 -11.57 -20.37 -35.64
C GLU A 414 -10.79 -19.17 -36.20
N THR A 415 -10.88 -18.01 -35.56
CA THR A 415 -10.17 -16.79 -35.96
C THR A 415 -8.65 -16.93 -35.75
N GLU A 416 -8.22 -17.59 -34.67
CA GLU A 416 -6.80 -17.94 -34.43
C GLU A 416 -6.26 -18.87 -35.52
N THR A 417 -7.03 -19.90 -35.88
CA THR A 417 -6.66 -20.85 -36.94
C THR A 417 -6.51 -20.14 -38.27
N PHE A 418 -7.42 -19.21 -38.58
CA PHE A 418 -7.33 -18.36 -39.77
C PHE A 418 -6.09 -17.45 -39.73
N TYR A 419 -5.80 -16.81 -38.59
CA TYR A 419 -4.59 -16.00 -38.39
C TYR A 419 -3.31 -16.80 -38.67
N ILE A 420 -3.18 -18.01 -38.10
CA ILE A 420 -2.01 -18.88 -38.32
C ILE A 420 -1.89 -19.28 -39.79
N THR A 421 -3.00 -19.59 -40.44
CA THR A 421 -3.01 -19.92 -41.89
C THR A 421 -2.49 -18.74 -42.71
N LYS A 422 -2.97 -17.52 -42.44
CA LYS A 422 -2.49 -16.30 -43.12
C LYS A 422 -1.05 -15.95 -42.77
N LEU A 423 -0.60 -16.23 -41.56
CA LEU A 423 0.80 -16.05 -41.17
C LEU A 423 1.71 -16.98 -41.98
N GLN A 424 1.31 -18.23 -42.16
CA GLN A 424 2.04 -19.20 -42.98
C GLN A 424 2.12 -18.75 -44.45
N GLU A 425 1.00 -18.31 -45.03
CA GLU A 425 0.97 -17.75 -46.39
C GLU A 425 1.92 -16.54 -46.50
N TYR A 426 1.83 -15.58 -45.57
CA TYR A 426 2.68 -14.39 -45.54
C TYR A 426 4.18 -14.73 -45.43
N LEU A 427 4.56 -15.63 -44.52
CA LEU A 427 5.95 -16.05 -44.34
C LEU A 427 6.49 -16.77 -45.57
N SER A 428 5.66 -17.58 -46.24
CA SER A 428 6.03 -18.24 -47.49
C SER A 428 6.27 -17.24 -48.63
N GLY A 429 5.37 -16.25 -48.78
CA GLY A 429 5.50 -15.17 -49.76
C GLY A 429 6.74 -14.31 -49.50
N ARG A 430 6.99 -13.93 -48.24
CA ARG A 430 8.18 -13.17 -47.83
C ARG A 430 9.49 -13.92 -48.10
N SER A 431 9.51 -15.25 -47.94
CA SER A 431 10.66 -16.09 -48.30
C SER A 431 10.93 -16.10 -49.81
N ILE A 432 9.88 -16.17 -50.64
CA ILE A 432 10.01 -16.06 -52.10
C ILE A 432 10.50 -14.67 -52.50
N LEU A 433 9.95 -13.62 -51.90
CA LEU A 433 10.39 -12.23 -52.10
C LEU A 433 11.87 -12.07 -51.80
N ALA A 434 12.34 -12.50 -50.63
CA ALA A 434 13.75 -12.41 -50.27
C ALA A 434 14.68 -13.08 -51.31
N LYS A 435 14.28 -14.23 -51.86
CA LYS A 435 15.04 -14.95 -52.89
C LYS A 435 15.03 -14.23 -54.25
N LEU A 436 13.88 -13.70 -54.67
CA LEU A 436 13.75 -12.96 -55.94
C LEU A 436 14.49 -11.62 -55.86
N GLN A 437 14.33 -10.90 -54.76
CA GLN A 437 14.97 -9.62 -54.46
C GLN A 437 16.50 -9.76 -54.52
N ALA A 438 17.08 -10.72 -53.79
CA ALA A 438 18.52 -10.94 -53.78
C ALA A 438 19.08 -11.28 -55.18
N LYS A 439 18.35 -12.06 -55.98
CA LYS A 439 18.73 -12.37 -57.37
C LYS A 439 18.61 -11.16 -58.28
N HIS A 440 17.55 -10.37 -58.13
CA HIS A 440 17.33 -9.15 -58.89
C HIS A 440 18.46 -8.15 -58.63
N GLU A 441 18.75 -7.86 -57.36
CA GLU A 441 19.82 -6.95 -56.94
C GLU A 441 21.17 -7.37 -57.53
N LYS A 442 21.55 -8.65 -57.41
CA LYS A 442 22.82 -9.16 -57.95
C LYS A 442 22.91 -9.09 -59.47
N LEU A 443 21.82 -9.40 -60.18
CA LEU A 443 21.78 -9.29 -61.65
C LEU A 443 21.81 -7.84 -62.12
N GLN A 444 21.12 -6.96 -61.41
CA GLN A 444 21.07 -5.54 -61.74
C GLN A 444 22.43 -4.87 -61.50
N GLU A 445 23.12 -5.22 -60.40
CA GLU A 445 24.51 -4.83 -60.16
C GLU A 445 25.46 -5.30 -61.27
N ALA A 446 25.26 -6.51 -61.81
CA ALA A 446 26.08 -7.05 -62.89
C ALA A 446 25.81 -6.37 -64.24
N ILE A 447 24.54 -6.13 -64.58
CA ILE A 447 24.15 -5.42 -65.82
C ILE A 447 24.68 -3.99 -65.80
N GLN A 448 24.56 -3.27 -64.69
CA GLN A 448 25.09 -1.90 -64.56
C GLN A 448 26.61 -1.83 -64.67
N ARG A 449 27.32 -2.90 -64.31
CA ARG A 449 28.78 -2.99 -64.47
C ARG A 449 29.15 -3.30 -65.91
N GLY A 450 28.49 -4.27 -66.53
CA GLY A 450 28.69 -4.59 -67.96
C GLY A 450 28.37 -3.38 -68.87
N ASP A 451 27.30 -2.63 -68.61
CA ASP A 451 26.95 -1.44 -69.38
C ASP A 451 27.98 -0.29 -69.23
N LYS A 452 28.70 -0.22 -68.09
CA LYS A 452 29.81 0.74 -67.87
C LYS A 452 31.08 0.32 -68.61
N GLU A 453 31.39 -0.97 -68.61
CA GLU A 453 32.52 -1.55 -69.33
C GLU A 453 32.33 -1.47 -70.85
N GLU A 454 31.09 -1.60 -71.36
CA GLU A 454 30.74 -1.34 -72.76
C GLU A 454 30.78 0.15 -73.14
N GLN A 455 30.42 1.08 -72.24
CA GLN A 455 30.52 2.52 -72.48
C GLN A 455 31.96 3.04 -72.57
N GLU A 456 32.93 2.35 -71.95
CA GLU A 456 34.35 2.71 -72.00
C GLU A 456 35.10 2.14 -73.22
N ALA A 457 34.46 1.34 -74.08
CA ALA A 457 35.04 0.85 -75.33
C ALA A 457 34.18 1.26 -76.54
N PRO A 458 34.59 2.27 -77.36
CA PRO A 458 35.67 2.02 -78.32
C PRO A 458 36.53 3.26 -78.70
N CYS A 459 37.83 3.26 -78.40
CA CYS A 459 38.85 3.87 -79.29
C CYS A 459 40.26 3.31 -79.04
N ALA A 460 40.93 3.00 -80.15
CA ALA A 460 42.36 2.77 -80.35
C ALA A 460 42.93 1.38 -80.01
N GLN A 461 43.07 0.58 -81.08
CA GLN A 461 44.17 -0.37 -81.22
C GLN A 461 45.50 0.37 -81.55
N TYR A 462 46.60 -0.29 -81.17
CA TYR A 462 48.00 -0.08 -81.56
C TYR A 462 48.79 1.10 -80.96
N THR A 463 49.67 0.81 -79.99
CA THR A 463 51.13 0.75 -80.22
C THR A 463 51.90 0.22 -78.99
N GLN A 464 52.99 -0.49 -79.27
CA GLN A 464 53.97 -1.06 -78.35
C GLN A 464 54.58 -0.01 -77.40
N ARG A 465 54.93 -0.42 -76.16
CA ARG A 465 56.35 -0.51 -75.72
C ARG A 465 56.52 -1.07 -74.29
N LYS A 466 57.60 -1.84 -74.16
CA LYS A 466 58.15 -2.49 -72.96
C LYS A 466 58.76 -1.48 -71.97
N PHE A 467 58.70 -1.88 -70.69
CA PHE A 467 59.67 -1.70 -69.59
C PHE A 467 60.80 -0.66 -69.74
N GLN A 468 60.89 0.28 -68.78
CA GLN A 468 61.96 0.29 -67.75
C GLN A 468 61.80 1.42 -66.69
N LYS A 469 61.98 0.98 -65.45
CA LYS A 469 62.40 1.63 -64.19
C LYS A 469 62.86 3.11 -64.22
N SER A 470 62.28 3.91 -63.32
CA SER A 470 62.97 4.92 -62.47
C SER A 470 61.97 5.43 -61.41
N ARG A 471 62.03 4.98 -60.15
CA ARG A 471 62.61 5.69 -58.99
C ARG A 471 62.31 7.20 -58.91
N HIS A 472 61.61 7.57 -57.83
CA HIS A 472 61.59 8.80 -56.98
C HIS A 472 60.15 9.30 -56.72
N PRO A 473 59.85 10.02 -55.61
CA PRO A 473 60.42 10.06 -54.26
C PRO A 473 59.35 9.76 -53.17
N ARG A 474 59.75 9.74 -51.89
CA ARG A 474 58.85 9.70 -50.72
C ARG A 474 57.78 10.81 -50.78
N PRO A 475 56.50 10.55 -50.46
CA PRO A 475 55.57 11.59 -50.04
C PRO A 475 55.66 11.77 -48.52
N SER A 476 55.99 12.99 -48.13
CA SER A 476 55.78 13.61 -46.84
C SER A 476 54.35 13.40 -46.31
N SER A 477 54.20 13.33 -44.98
CA SER A 477 52.95 13.23 -44.23
C SER A 477 51.77 13.92 -44.91
N GLN A 478 50.76 13.14 -45.30
CA GLN A 478 49.66 13.56 -46.17
C GLN A 478 48.64 14.49 -45.49
N TYR A 479 48.85 14.85 -44.22
CA TYR A 479 47.94 15.67 -43.43
C TYR A 479 48.69 16.80 -42.72
N HIS A 480 48.19 18.04 -42.85
CA HIS A 480 48.76 19.24 -42.22
C HIS A 480 48.54 19.29 -40.68
N HIS A 481 47.82 18.33 -40.11
CA HIS A 481 47.47 18.26 -38.69
C HIS A 481 47.87 16.91 -38.09
N LYS A 482 48.35 16.93 -36.83
CA LYS A 482 48.79 15.73 -36.12
C LYS A 482 47.60 14.80 -35.82
N LEU A 483 47.77 13.51 -36.08
CA LEU A 483 46.76 12.48 -35.79
C LEU A 483 46.66 12.21 -34.27
N PHE A 484 47.78 11.96 -33.59
CA PHE A 484 47.83 11.87 -32.12
C PHE A 484 48.26 13.22 -31.54
N GLY A 485 47.72 13.60 -30.37
CA GLY A 485 48.10 14.90 -29.77
C GLY A 485 47.44 16.12 -30.41
N GLY A 486 46.45 15.93 -31.31
CA GLY A 486 45.87 16.98 -32.14
C GLY A 486 44.38 17.19 -31.92
N ASP A 487 43.86 18.21 -32.59
CA ASP A 487 42.45 18.55 -32.61
C ASP A 487 41.71 17.68 -33.65
N MET A 488 40.84 16.80 -33.16
CA MET A 488 40.11 15.84 -33.98
C MET A 488 39.21 16.53 -35.01
N GLU A 489 38.61 17.67 -34.66
CA GLU A 489 37.70 18.40 -35.56
C GLU A 489 38.47 18.99 -36.75
N LYS A 490 39.66 19.56 -36.48
CA LYS A 490 40.56 20.06 -37.54
C LYS A 490 41.14 18.94 -38.40
N PHE A 491 41.42 17.78 -37.80
CA PHE A 491 41.88 16.61 -38.54
C PHE A 491 40.80 16.10 -39.50
N ILE A 492 39.54 15.97 -39.05
CA ILE A 492 38.40 15.55 -39.88
C ILE A 492 38.17 16.54 -41.03
N GLN A 493 38.20 17.85 -40.75
CA GLN A 493 38.03 18.88 -41.77
C GLN A 493 39.15 18.87 -42.83
N SER A 494 40.39 18.59 -42.44
CA SER A 494 41.54 18.59 -43.37
C SER A 494 41.76 17.26 -44.10
N SER A 495 41.37 16.13 -43.51
CA SER A 495 41.45 14.81 -44.13
C SER A 495 40.23 14.45 -44.99
N GLY A 496 39.09 15.10 -44.74
CA GLY A 496 37.81 14.80 -45.40
C GLY A 496 37.17 13.48 -44.94
N GLN A 497 37.76 12.78 -43.96
CA GLN A 497 37.23 11.54 -43.41
C GLN A 497 36.27 11.83 -42.25
N PRO A 498 35.04 11.27 -42.23
CA PRO A 498 34.08 11.50 -41.15
C PRO A 498 34.53 10.87 -39.82
N VAL A 499 35.36 9.83 -39.88
CA VAL A 499 35.98 9.17 -38.73
C VAL A 499 37.46 8.93 -39.06
N PRO A 500 38.40 9.28 -38.16
CA PRO A 500 39.83 9.01 -38.38
C PRO A 500 40.11 7.52 -38.56
N LEU A 501 40.90 7.16 -39.58
CA LEU A 501 41.22 5.77 -39.94
C LEU A 501 41.72 4.91 -38.76
N VAL A 502 42.50 5.50 -37.84
CA VAL A 502 42.96 4.82 -36.61
C VAL A 502 41.82 4.34 -35.73
N VAL A 503 40.72 5.10 -35.63
CA VAL A 503 39.54 4.73 -34.84
C VAL A 503 38.78 3.62 -35.54
N GLU A 504 38.51 3.78 -36.83
CA GLU A 504 37.76 2.81 -37.63
C GLU A 504 38.47 1.46 -37.68
N SER A 505 39.76 1.43 -38.00
CA SER A 505 40.53 0.20 -38.12
C SER A 505 40.78 -0.49 -36.79
N CYS A 506 41.06 0.25 -35.70
CA CYS A 506 41.19 -0.36 -34.38
C CYS A 506 39.86 -0.94 -33.88
N VAL A 507 38.73 -0.24 -34.04
CA VAL A 507 37.41 -0.73 -33.63
C VAL A 507 36.99 -1.93 -34.47
N ARG A 508 37.21 -1.90 -35.79
CA ARG A 508 36.98 -3.04 -36.68
C ARG A 508 37.77 -4.27 -36.23
N PHE A 509 39.07 -4.10 -35.96
CA PHE A 509 39.94 -5.18 -35.51
C PHE A 509 39.52 -5.76 -34.16
N ILE A 510 39.15 -4.90 -33.19
CA ILE A 510 38.66 -5.31 -31.87
C ILE A 510 37.31 -6.03 -31.96
N ASN A 511 36.39 -5.57 -32.80
CA ASN A 511 35.09 -6.22 -32.98
C ASN A 511 35.22 -7.60 -33.63
N LEU A 512 36.17 -7.78 -34.55
CA LEU A 512 36.42 -9.05 -35.22
C LEU A 512 37.13 -10.06 -34.31
N ASN A 513 38.08 -9.63 -33.47
CA ASN A 513 38.98 -10.53 -32.76
C ASN A 513 38.90 -10.48 -31.22
N GLY A 514 38.28 -9.45 -30.64
CA GLY A 514 38.43 -9.08 -29.22
C GLY A 514 37.21 -9.28 -28.33
N LEU A 515 36.04 -9.65 -28.89
CA LEU A 515 34.79 -9.73 -28.12
C LEU A 515 34.78 -10.84 -27.05
N GLN A 516 35.64 -11.85 -27.19
CA GLN A 516 35.81 -12.91 -26.20
C GLN A 516 37.08 -12.73 -25.33
N HIS A 517 37.84 -11.65 -25.55
CA HIS A 517 39.09 -11.41 -24.83
C HIS A 517 38.84 -10.67 -23.51
N GLU A 518 39.00 -11.39 -22.39
CA GLU A 518 38.74 -10.84 -21.07
C GLU A 518 39.67 -9.66 -20.75
N GLY A 519 39.09 -8.52 -20.40
CA GLY A 519 39.85 -7.35 -19.97
C GLY A 519 40.61 -6.61 -21.08
N ILE A 520 40.15 -6.67 -22.32
CA ILE A 520 40.75 -6.03 -23.51
C ILE A 520 41.20 -4.55 -23.33
N PHE A 521 40.48 -3.75 -22.55
CA PHE A 521 40.89 -2.36 -22.25
C PHE A 521 41.59 -2.20 -20.88
N ARG A 522 41.60 -3.25 -20.04
CA ARG A 522 42.20 -3.28 -18.70
C ARG A 522 43.64 -3.82 -18.73
N VAL A 523 43.92 -4.81 -19.56
CA VAL A 523 45.28 -5.34 -19.80
C VAL A 523 46.03 -4.38 -20.74
N SER A 524 47.33 -4.19 -20.49
CA SER A 524 48.19 -3.33 -21.32
C SER A 524 48.93 -4.16 -22.35
N GLY A 525 48.82 -3.79 -23.63
CA GLY A 525 49.65 -4.37 -24.67
C GLY A 525 51.13 -3.98 -24.57
N ALA A 526 51.96 -4.66 -25.36
CA ALA A 526 53.40 -4.41 -25.40
C ALA A 526 53.69 -2.98 -25.89
N GLN A 527 54.38 -2.18 -25.08
CA GLN A 527 54.60 -0.75 -25.38
C GLN A 527 55.34 -0.50 -26.70
N LEU A 528 56.30 -1.37 -27.04
CA LEU A 528 57.00 -1.31 -28.32
C LEU A 528 56.01 -1.43 -29.50
N ARG A 529 55.10 -2.40 -29.42
CA ARG A 529 54.10 -2.69 -30.45
C ARG A 529 53.06 -1.57 -30.57
N ILE A 530 52.65 -0.99 -29.44
CA ILE A 530 51.76 0.19 -29.41
C ILE A 530 52.42 1.37 -30.15
N SER A 531 53.72 1.61 -29.93
CA SER A 531 54.44 2.69 -30.61
C SER A 531 54.57 2.41 -32.11
N GLU A 532 54.89 1.18 -32.52
CA GLU A 532 55.00 0.80 -33.93
C GLU A 532 53.69 1.03 -34.70
N ILE A 533 52.57 0.58 -34.13
CA ILE A 533 51.24 0.74 -34.75
C ILE A 533 50.85 2.23 -34.78
N ARG A 534 51.10 2.99 -33.71
CA ARG A 534 50.90 4.45 -33.69
C ARG A 534 51.66 5.14 -34.82
N ASP A 535 52.96 4.84 -34.95
CA ASP A 535 53.84 5.51 -35.90
C ASP A 535 53.46 5.17 -37.34
N ALA A 536 52.92 3.97 -37.60
CA ALA A 536 52.34 3.61 -38.90
C ALA A 536 51.11 4.47 -39.23
N PHE A 537 50.19 4.61 -38.28
CA PHE A 537 49.03 5.49 -38.46
C PHE A 537 49.42 6.96 -38.65
N GLU A 538 50.45 7.47 -37.95
CA GLU A 538 50.95 8.84 -38.17
C GLU A 538 51.59 9.05 -39.55
N ARG A 539 52.08 7.99 -40.20
CA ARG A 539 52.56 8.04 -41.59
C ARG A 539 51.43 7.97 -42.62
N GLY A 540 50.18 7.73 -42.19
CA GLY A 540 49.04 7.52 -43.08
C GLY A 540 48.90 6.07 -43.57
N GLU A 541 49.62 5.13 -42.96
CA GLU A 541 49.52 3.69 -43.24
C GLU A 541 48.48 3.05 -42.30
N ASP A 542 47.77 2.02 -42.76
CA ASP A 542 46.93 1.19 -41.89
C ASP A 542 47.56 -0.20 -41.68
N PRO A 543 48.28 -0.43 -40.56
CA PRO A 543 48.94 -1.69 -40.29
C PRO A 543 47.95 -2.84 -39.97
N LEU A 544 46.63 -2.57 -39.89
CA LEU A 544 45.60 -3.54 -39.52
C LEU A 544 44.81 -4.09 -40.71
N VAL A 545 45.09 -3.64 -41.96
CA VAL A 545 44.39 -4.12 -43.17
C VAL A 545 44.74 -5.57 -43.51
N GLU A 546 46.02 -5.94 -43.41
CA GLU A 546 46.52 -7.28 -43.78
C GLU A 546 46.40 -8.32 -42.65
N GLY A 547 45.70 -7.99 -41.57
CA GLY A 547 45.45 -8.91 -40.45
C GLY A 547 46.65 -9.04 -39.51
N CYS A 548 46.68 -8.23 -38.45
CA CYS A 548 47.58 -8.49 -37.33
C CYS A 548 47.17 -9.78 -36.59
N SER A 549 48.16 -10.53 -36.08
CA SER A 549 47.90 -11.77 -35.34
C SER A 549 47.12 -11.52 -34.04
N ALA A 550 46.41 -12.52 -33.51
CA ALA A 550 45.65 -12.43 -32.27
C ALA A 550 46.49 -11.96 -31.04
N CYS A 551 47.82 -12.07 -31.11
CA CYS A 551 48.74 -11.58 -30.07
C CYS A 551 48.86 -10.04 -30.01
N ASP A 552 48.37 -9.32 -31.02
CA ASP A 552 48.44 -7.85 -31.08
C ASP A 552 47.22 -7.16 -30.47
N LEU A 553 46.23 -7.91 -29.96
CA LEU A 553 44.93 -7.39 -29.53
C LEU A 553 45.02 -6.34 -28.40
N ASP A 554 45.78 -6.64 -27.34
CA ASP A 554 46.00 -5.71 -26.23
C ASP A 554 46.80 -4.47 -26.68
N SER A 555 47.63 -4.61 -27.72
CA SER A 555 48.40 -3.51 -28.31
C SER A 555 47.49 -2.61 -29.17
N VAL A 556 46.58 -3.17 -29.96
CA VAL A 556 45.58 -2.42 -30.73
C VAL A 556 44.61 -1.67 -29.81
N ALA A 557 44.12 -2.34 -28.75
CA ALA A 557 43.33 -1.67 -27.72
C ALA A 557 44.12 -0.58 -26.99
N GLY A 558 45.43 -0.78 -26.81
CA GLY A 558 46.38 0.21 -26.32
C GLY A 558 46.49 1.45 -27.21
N VAL A 559 46.59 1.26 -28.53
CA VAL A 559 46.67 2.36 -29.52
C VAL A 559 45.37 3.17 -29.54
N LEU A 560 44.21 2.51 -29.52
CA LEU A 560 42.92 3.20 -29.49
C LEU A 560 42.75 4.02 -28.20
N LYS A 561 43.15 3.47 -27.04
CA LYS A 561 43.20 4.22 -25.77
C LYS A 561 44.14 5.42 -25.86
N LEU A 562 45.32 5.22 -26.45
CA LEU A 562 46.32 6.28 -26.59
C LEU A 562 45.79 7.42 -27.47
N TYR A 563 45.11 7.11 -28.57
CA TYR A 563 44.51 8.08 -29.47
C TYR A 563 43.56 9.01 -28.71
N PHE A 564 42.49 8.47 -28.10
CA PHE A 564 41.49 9.29 -27.41
C PHE A 564 42.05 10.07 -26.22
N ARG A 565 43.02 9.50 -25.49
CA ARG A 565 43.67 10.20 -24.37
C ARG A 565 44.55 11.37 -24.83
N SER A 566 45.07 11.31 -26.05
CA SER A 566 45.96 12.32 -26.60
C SER A 566 45.25 13.45 -27.34
N LEU A 567 43.92 13.43 -27.48
CA LEU A 567 43.20 14.47 -28.21
C LEU A 567 43.23 15.82 -27.47
N GLU A 568 43.45 16.91 -28.21
CA GLU A 568 43.41 18.29 -27.72
C GLU A 568 42.46 19.14 -28.58
N PRO A 569 41.24 19.48 -28.11
CA PRO A 569 40.65 19.14 -26.81
C PRO A 569 40.24 17.64 -26.70
N PRO A 570 40.12 17.09 -25.48
CA PRO A 570 39.69 15.71 -25.29
C PRO A 570 38.27 15.49 -25.83
N LEU A 571 37.96 14.25 -26.25
CA LEU A 571 36.66 13.88 -26.84
C LEU A 571 35.46 14.31 -25.99
N PHE A 572 35.63 14.31 -24.67
CA PHE A 572 34.68 14.89 -23.73
C PHE A 572 35.35 16.08 -23.01
N PRO A 573 35.13 17.32 -23.48
CA PRO A 573 35.63 18.51 -22.80
C PRO A 573 35.17 18.58 -21.34
N PRO A 574 35.98 19.14 -20.42
CA PRO A 574 35.64 19.26 -19.00
C PRO A 574 34.28 19.94 -18.75
N ASP A 575 33.88 20.84 -19.64
CA ASP A 575 32.63 21.59 -19.55
C ASP A 575 31.40 20.69 -19.76
N LEU A 576 31.52 19.65 -20.60
CA LEU A 576 30.46 18.64 -20.82
C LEU A 576 30.40 17.60 -19.70
N PHE A 577 31.45 17.48 -18.89
CA PHE A 577 31.53 16.46 -17.84
C PHE A 577 30.45 16.67 -16.77
N ARG A 578 30.12 17.93 -16.44
CA ARG A 578 29.02 18.25 -15.50
C ARG A 578 27.66 17.84 -16.03
N GLU A 579 27.37 18.05 -17.31
CA GLU A 579 26.10 17.66 -17.93
C GLU A 579 25.98 16.14 -18.09
N LEU A 580 27.08 15.46 -18.47
CA LEU A 580 27.13 14.01 -18.57
C LEU A 580 26.94 13.34 -17.20
N LEU A 581 27.60 13.83 -16.15
CA LEU A 581 27.40 13.36 -14.78
C LEU A 581 25.99 13.67 -14.25
N ALA A 582 25.42 14.84 -14.57
CA ALA A 582 24.04 15.16 -14.20
C ALA A 582 23.04 14.23 -14.90
N SER A 583 23.30 13.85 -16.15
CA SER A 583 22.47 12.92 -16.92
C SER A 583 22.61 11.48 -16.43
N ALA A 584 23.82 11.03 -16.10
CA ALA A 584 24.06 9.74 -15.45
C ALA A 584 23.46 9.69 -14.04
N GLY A 585 23.49 10.82 -13.30
CA GLY A 585 22.81 11.00 -12.02
C GLY A 585 21.29 10.92 -12.14
N LYS A 586 20.70 11.47 -13.22
CA LYS A 586 19.27 11.31 -13.54
C LYS A 586 18.91 9.87 -13.92
N ALA A 587 19.79 9.14 -14.62
CA ALA A 587 19.61 7.71 -14.88
C ALA A 587 19.69 6.90 -13.57
N ARG A 588 20.60 7.24 -12.67
CA ARG A 588 20.72 6.61 -11.35
C ARG A 588 19.61 7.02 -10.38
N ALA A 589 19.04 8.22 -10.53
CA ALA A 589 17.87 8.69 -9.78
C ALA A 589 16.55 8.12 -10.33
N ARG A 590 16.47 7.81 -11.63
CA ARG A 590 15.40 6.94 -12.17
C ARG A 590 15.54 5.50 -11.63
N GLY A 591 16.78 5.02 -11.42
CA GLY A 591 17.05 3.73 -10.74
C GLY A 591 16.96 3.75 -9.21
N ARG A 592 17.01 4.92 -8.54
CA ARG A 592 16.92 5.07 -7.07
C ARG A 592 15.61 5.67 -6.56
N ARG A 593 14.78 6.29 -7.40
CA ARG A 593 13.38 6.60 -7.03
C ARG A 593 12.52 5.34 -6.91
N GLY A 594 13.01 4.18 -7.36
CA GLY A 594 12.46 2.86 -7.02
C GLY A 594 13.07 2.22 -5.75
N GLY A 595 13.85 2.96 -4.95
CA GLY A 595 14.58 2.35 -3.83
C GLY A 595 15.09 3.35 -2.81
N GLN A 596 14.18 4.09 -2.16
CA GLN A 596 14.40 4.58 -0.80
C GLN A 596 13.08 5.03 -0.15
N GLY A 597 12.47 4.09 0.54
CA GLY A 597 11.49 4.33 1.59
C GLY A 597 11.70 3.28 2.68
N ARG A 598 12.77 3.47 3.47
CA ARG A 598 12.91 3.14 4.92
C ARG A 598 14.39 2.92 5.29
N SER A 599 14.93 3.89 6.02
CA SER A 599 15.86 3.60 7.11
C SER A 599 15.06 3.07 8.32
N PRO A 600 15.68 2.35 9.27
CA PRO A 600 15.26 2.43 10.66
C PRO A 600 15.46 3.84 11.23
#